data_AF-A0A392S1T8-F1
#
_entry.id   AF-A0A392S1T8-F1
#
_cell.length_a   1.000
_cell.length_b   1.000
_cell.length_c   1.000
_cell.angle_alpha   90.00
_cell.angle_beta   90.00
_cell.angle_gamma   90.00
#
_symmetry.space_group_name_H-M   'P 1'
#
loop_
_entity.id
_entity.type
_entity.pdbx_description
1 polymer ?
#
loop_
_entity_poly.entity_id
_entity_poly.type
_entity_poly.pdbx_seq_one_letter_code
_entity_poly.pdbx_strand_id
1 'polypeptide(L)'
;TDADRAAGTVNPLYQTWENQDALVCTWLLSTMSELLLAKVVDFTYSSQVWDEIHRHFQTLLITKARQLRSELRTLSKGDCKIEELIQRVRVINESLISIGDLVPHRNLIEVVLD
;
A
#
# COMPACT_ATOMS: atom_id res chain seq x y z
N THR A 1 0.02 31.45 24.81
CA THR A 1 0.85 32.37 25.63
C THR A 1 0.89 31.87 27.07
N ASP A 2 1.87 32.23 27.91
CA ASP A 2 1.91 31.80 29.32
C ASP A 2 0.63 32.16 30.11
N ALA A 3 -0.05 33.23 29.69
CA ALA A 3 -1.37 33.64 30.20
C ALA A 3 -2.51 32.65 29.87
N ASP A 4 -2.52 32.04 28.68
CA ASP A 4 -3.57 31.09 28.27
C ASP A 4 -3.44 29.76 29.01
N ARG A 5 -2.20 29.36 29.33
CA ARG A 5 -1.88 28.15 30.09
C ARG A 5 -2.33 28.28 31.55
N ALA A 6 -2.22 29.47 32.14
CA ALA A 6 -2.68 29.77 33.49
C ALA A 6 -4.22 29.92 33.59
N ALA A 7 -4.88 30.30 32.50
CA ALA A 7 -6.34 30.49 32.42
C ALA A 7 -7.13 29.24 31.98
N GLY A 8 -6.46 28.09 31.78
CA GLY A 8 -7.10 26.86 31.30
C GLY A 8 -7.76 27.00 29.92
N THR A 9 -7.38 28.00 29.14
CA THR A 9 -8.02 28.31 27.86
C THR A 9 -7.47 27.39 26.79
N VAL A 10 -8.31 26.45 26.33
CA VAL A 10 -7.93 25.51 25.27
C VAL A 10 -7.76 26.28 23.96
N ASN A 11 -6.67 26.01 23.25
CA ASN A 11 -6.39 26.65 21.96
C ASN A 11 -7.50 26.30 20.95
N PRO A 12 -8.28 27.26 20.44
CA PRO A 12 -9.37 26.99 19.50
C PRO A 12 -8.86 26.41 18.17
N LEU A 13 -7.63 26.73 17.78
CA LEU A 13 -7.00 26.13 16.59
C LEU A 13 -6.70 24.64 16.79
N TYR A 14 -6.29 24.25 18.01
CA TYR A 14 -6.07 22.85 18.35
C TYR A 14 -7.38 22.07 18.34
N GLN A 15 -8.45 22.61 18.91
CA GLN A 15 -9.78 21.98 18.84
C GLN A 15 -10.29 21.83 17.41
N THR A 16 -10.07 22.84 16.57
CA THR A 16 -10.45 22.77 15.16
C THR A 16 -9.67 21.68 14.42
N TRP A 17 -8.36 21.59 14.68
CA TRP A 17 -7.52 20.53 14.12
C TRP A 17 -7.94 19.14 14.62
N GLU A 18 -8.20 18.98 15.92
CA GLU A 18 -8.61 17.70 16.52
C GLU A 18 -9.94 17.19 15.93
N ASN A 19 -10.91 18.10 15.74
CA ASN A 19 -12.16 17.77 15.06
C ASN A 19 -11.95 17.34 13.60
N GLN A 20 -11.04 18.00 12.87
CA GLN A 20 -10.70 17.63 11.50
C GLN A 20 -9.98 16.27 11.44
N ASP A 21 -9.04 16.03 12.35
CA ASP A 21 -8.32 14.76 12.44
C ASP A 21 -9.29 13.60 12.73
N ALA A 22 -10.24 13.77 13.66
CA ALA A 22 -11.26 12.78 13.97
C ALA A 22 -12.18 12.46 12.77
N LEU A 23 -12.51 13.47 11.96
CA LEU A 23 -13.29 13.26 10.72
C LEU A 23 -12.49 12.44 9.69
N VAL A 24 -11.21 12.76 9.50
CA VAL A 24 -10.33 12.02 8.59
C VAL A 24 -10.14 10.59 9.06
N CYS A 25 -9.91 10.37 10.37
CA CYS A 25 -9.86 9.03 10.97
C CYS A 25 -11.12 8.24 10.67
N THR A 26 -12.30 8.80 10.95
CA THR A 26 -13.57 8.11 10.73
C THR A 26 -13.77 7.75 9.26
N TRP A 27 -13.46 8.68 8.35
CA TRP A 27 -13.52 8.44 6.91
C TRP A 27 -12.55 7.34 6.48
N LEU A 28 -11.29 7.38 6.91
CA LEU A 28 -10.30 6.35 6.62
C LEU A 28 -10.79 4.98 7.09
N LEU A 29 -11.16 4.85 8.37
CA LEU A 29 -11.65 3.60 8.95
C LEU A 29 -12.87 3.04 8.20
N SER A 30 -13.78 3.91 7.73
CA SER A 30 -14.96 3.49 6.96
C SER A 30 -14.64 2.86 5.60
N THR A 31 -13.45 3.12 5.05
CA THR A 31 -13.02 2.57 3.75
C THR A 31 -12.19 1.30 3.89
N MET A 32 -11.87 0.87 5.11
CA MET A 32 -10.93 -0.20 5.40
C MET A 32 -11.65 -1.53 5.61
N SER A 33 -10.99 -2.63 5.21
CA SER A 33 -11.46 -3.98 5.55
C SER A 33 -11.19 -4.30 7.02
N GLU A 34 -11.95 -5.24 7.59
CA GLU A 34 -11.83 -5.66 9.00
C GLU A 34 -10.39 -6.08 9.39
N LEU A 35 -9.69 -6.73 8.47
CA LEU A 35 -8.28 -7.14 8.67
C LEU A 35 -7.32 -5.96 8.82
N LEU A 36 -7.61 -4.86 8.12
CA LEU A 36 -6.78 -3.66 8.18
C LEU A 36 -7.19 -2.78 9.36
N LEU A 37 -8.48 -2.74 9.70
CA LEU A 37 -9.01 -2.09 10.89
C LEU A 37 -8.37 -2.62 12.17
N ALA A 38 -8.22 -3.94 12.30
CA ALA A 38 -7.56 -4.56 13.45
C ALA A 38 -6.09 -4.12 13.64
N LYS A 39 -5.43 -3.62 12.58
CA LYS A 39 -4.04 -3.13 12.65
C LYS A 39 -3.93 -1.66 13.02
N VAL A 40 -5.02 -0.90 12.87
CA VAL A 40 -5.02 0.55 13.08
C VAL A 40 -5.85 1.00 14.28
N VAL A 41 -6.51 0.07 14.97
CA VAL A 41 -7.40 0.33 16.11
C VAL A 41 -6.70 1.03 17.28
N ASP A 42 -5.39 0.83 17.43
CA ASP A 42 -4.59 1.42 18.51
C ASP A 42 -4.06 2.83 18.19
N PHE A 43 -4.32 3.35 16.98
CA PHE A 43 -3.84 4.68 16.58
C PHE A 43 -4.84 5.77 16.93
N THR A 44 -4.30 6.89 17.43
CA THR A 44 -5.08 8.03 17.90
C THR A 44 -5.29 9.06 16.80
N TYR A 45 -4.27 9.29 15.96
CA TYR A 45 -4.29 10.34 14.95
C TYR A 45 -4.36 9.79 13.52
N SER A 46 -4.98 10.56 12.64
CA SER A 46 -5.17 10.17 11.23
C SER A 46 -3.85 9.94 10.51
N SER A 47 -2.81 10.70 10.88
CA SER A 47 -1.44 10.53 10.38
C SER A 47 -0.89 9.13 10.66
N GLN A 48 -1.09 8.60 11.87
CA GLN A 48 -0.61 7.27 12.25
C GLN A 48 -1.37 6.17 11.51
N VAL A 49 -2.69 6.32 11.38
CA VAL A 49 -3.53 5.41 10.59
C VAL A 49 -3.06 5.41 9.13
N TRP A 50 -2.82 6.59 8.55
CA TRP A 50 -2.35 6.75 7.19
C TRP A 50 -0.97 6.13 6.94
N ASP A 51 -0.03 6.34 7.85
CA ASP A 51 1.32 5.75 7.76
C ASP A 51 1.28 4.22 7.81
N GLU A 52 0.45 3.63 8.67
CA GLU A 52 0.29 2.17 8.74
C GLU A 52 -0.34 1.61 7.46
N ILE A 53 -1.34 2.30 6.89
CA ILE A 53 -1.92 1.94 5.59
C ILE A 53 -0.82 1.90 4.54
N HIS A 54 -0.04 2.98 4.43
CA HIS A 54 1.06 3.06 3.48
C HIS A 54 2.07 1.93 3.65
N ARG A 55 2.52 1.68 4.88
CA ARG A 55 3.48 0.61 5.20
C ARG A 55 2.93 -0.77 4.86
N HIS A 56 1.67 -1.03 5.19
CA HIS A 56 1.02 -2.31 4.95
C HIS A 56 0.93 -2.60 3.45
N PHE A 57 0.41 -1.65 2.68
CA PHE A 57 0.28 -1.81 1.24
C PHE A 57 1.64 -1.84 0.56
N GLN A 58 2.60 -1.00 0.95
CA GLN A 58 3.96 -1.06 0.40
C GLN A 58 4.59 -2.44 0.59
N THR A 59 4.47 -3.03 1.78
CA THR A 59 4.99 -4.38 2.07
C THR A 59 4.27 -5.44 1.24
N LEU A 60 2.95 -5.34 1.14
CA LEU A 60 2.12 -6.24 0.33
C LEU A 60 2.51 -6.17 -1.15
N LEU A 61 2.70 -4.97 -1.67
CA LEU A 61 3.09 -4.69 -3.04
C LEU A 61 4.48 -5.24 -3.36
N ILE A 62 5.47 -4.99 -2.50
CA ILE A 62 6.83 -5.56 -2.64
C ILE A 62 6.79 -7.09 -2.61
N THR A 63 6.01 -7.68 -1.71
CA THR A 63 5.88 -9.14 -1.58
C THR A 63 5.22 -9.73 -2.82
N LYS A 64 4.12 -9.14 -3.29
CA LYS A 64 3.47 -9.55 -4.55
C LYS A 64 4.43 -9.43 -5.72
N ALA A 65 5.18 -8.32 -5.83
CA ALA A 65 6.14 -8.13 -6.90
C ALA A 65 7.26 -9.20 -6.89
N ARG A 66 7.72 -9.63 -5.69
CA ARG A 66 8.67 -10.74 -5.55
C ARG A 66 8.06 -12.08 -5.93
N GLN A 67 6.84 -12.36 -5.48
CA GLN A 67 6.11 -13.58 -5.83
C GLN A 67 5.92 -13.67 -7.36
N LEU A 68 5.45 -12.60 -7.98
CA LEU A 68 5.27 -12.51 -9.43
C LEU A 68 6.56 -12.75 -10.21
N ARG A 69 7.69 -12.17 -9.75
CA ARG A 69 9.02 -12.44 -10.34
C ARG A 69 9.45 -13.89 -10.17
N SER A 70 9.13 -14.51 -9.03
CA SER A 70 9.40 -15.94 -8.81
C SER A 70 8.56 -16.83 -9.72
N GLU A 71 7.26 -16.55 -9.85
CA GLU A 71 6.35 -17.26 -10.75
C GLU A 71 6.83 -17.15 -12.20
N LEU A 72 7.25 -15.97 -12.63
CA LEU A 72 7.80 -15.75 -13.97
C LEU A 72 9.04 -16.63 -14.23
N ARG A 73 9.97 -16.70 -13.27
CA ARG A 73 11.17 -17.56 -13.37
C ARG A 73 10.84 -19.05 -13.40
N THR A 74 9.82 -19.49 -12.66
CA THR A 74 9.40 -20.90 -12.67
C THR A 74 8.60 -21.27 -13.92
N LEU A 75 7.85 -20.32 -14.49
CA LEU A 75 7.06 -20.51 -15.71
C LEU A 75 7.93 -20.71 -16.97
N SER A 76 9.16 -20.18 -16.98
CA SER A 76 10.14 -20.34 -18.09
C SER A 76 10.49 -21.80 -18.38
N LYS A 77 10.41 -22.70 -17.38
CA LYS A 77 11.13 -23.99 -17.42
C LYS A 77 10.32 -25.23 -17.88
N GLY A 78 9.02 -25.16 -18.18
CA GLY A 78 8.39 -26.36 -18.78
C GLY A 78 6.88 -26.58 -18.90
N ASP A 79 5.96 -25.74 -18.38
CA ASP A 79 4.61 -26.26 -18.08
C ASP A 79 3.40 -25.71 -18.87
N CYS A 80 3.51 -24.76 -19.81
CA CYS A 80 2.32 -24.24 -20.52
C CYS A 80 2.57 -23.87 -21.99
N LYS A 81 1.50 -23.86 -22.80
CA LYS A 81 1.52 -23.33 -24.18
C LYS A 81 2.00 -21.88 -24.14
N ILE A 82 2.87 -21.50 -25.09
CA ILE A 82 3.51 -20.17 -25.18
C ILE A 82 2.48 -19.02 -25.09
N GLU A 83 1.28 -19.20 -25.63
CA GLU A 83 0.19 -18.22 -25.59
C GLU A 83 -0.30 -17.93 -24.15
N GLU A 84 -0.47 -18.97 -23.32
CA GLU A 84 -0.85 -18.83 -21.90
C GLU A 84 0.27 -18.19 -21.07
N LEU A 85 1.51 -18.50 -21.42
CA LEU A 85 2.69 -17.91 -20.80
C LEU A 85 2.77 -16.42 -21.09
N ILE A 86 2.66 -16.01 -22.37
CA ILE A 86 2.65 -14.59 -22.78
C ILE A 86 1.50 -13.83 -22.12
N GLN A 87 0.31 -14.43 -22.03
CA GLN A 87 -0.84 -13.81 -21.39
C GLN A 87 -0.63 -13.61 -19.88
N ARG A 88 -0.06 -14.61 -19.19
CA ARG A 88 0.31 -14.48 -17.77
C ARG A 88 1.41 -13.43 -17.57
N VAL A 89 2.46 -13.42 -18.37
CA VAL A 89 3.51 -12.38 -18.31
C VAL A 89 2.91 -10.98 -18.48
N ARG A 90 1.96 -10.82 -19.40
CA ARG A 90 1.28 -9.54 -19.65
C ARG A 90 0.48 -9.08 -18.44
N VAL A 91 -0.34 -9.94 -17.86
CA VAL A 91 -1.13 -9.62 -16.65
C VAL A 91 -0.22 -9.29 -15.46
N ILE A 92 0.87 -10.03 -15.32
CA ILE A 92 1.88 -9.79 -14.27
C ILE A 92 2.55 -8.42 -14.48
N ASN A 93 2.93 -8.10 -15.71
CA ASN A 93 3.54 -6.82 -16.06
C ASN A 93 2.57 -5.64 -15.89
N GLU A 94 1.31 -5.78 -16.31
CA GLU A 94 0.26 -4.78 -16.10
C GLU A 94 0.00 -4.55 -14.59
N SER A 95 0.03 -5.61 -13.79
CA SER A 95 -0.04 -5.52 -12.33
C SER A 95 1.18 -4.79 -11.73
N LEU A 96 2.40 -5.10 -12.20
CA LEU A 96 3.63 -4.42 -11.75
C LEU A 96 3.66 -2.93 -12.12
N ILE A 97 3.19 -2.57 -13.32
CA ILE A 97 3.03 -1.18 -13.76
C ILE A 97 2.03 -0.43 -12.89
N SER A 98 0.88 -1.06 -12.58
CA SER A 98 -0.15 -0.49 -11.69
C SER A 98 0.38 -0.22 -10.27
N ILE A 99 1.37 -1.01 -9.84
CA ILE A 99 2.03 -0.91 -8.54
C ILE A 99 3.16 0.13 -8.54
N GLY A 100 3.51 0.71 -9.69
CA GLY A 100 4.59 1.69 -9.84
C GLY A 100 5.99 1.07 -9.92
N ASP A 101 6.11 -0.26 -9.98
CA ASP A 101 7.36 -0.99 -10.16
C ASP A 101 7.53 -1.31 -11.66
N LEU A 102 8.02 -0.34 -12.41
CA LEU A 102 8.32 -0.47 -13.84
C LEU A 102 9.43 -1.51 -14.03
N VAL A 103 9.07 -2.73 -14.42
CA VAL A 103 10.05 -3.72 -14.90
C VAL A 103 10.33 -3.45 -16.38
N PRO A 104 11.56 -3.06 -16.77
CA PRO A 104 11.89 -2.81 -18.17
C PRO A 104 11.73 -4.10 -18.98
N HIS A 105 11.09 -4.01 -20.15
CA HIS A 105 10.85 -5.15 -21.04
C HIS A 105 12.10 -6.00 -21.36
N ARG A 106 13.30 -5.40 -21.33
CA ARG A 106 14.58 -6.10 -21.53
C ARG A 106 14.85 -7.17 -20.47
N ASN A 107 14.46 -6.92 -19.21
CA ASN A 107 14.64 -7.88 -18.11
C ASN A 107 13.58 -9.00 -18.15
N LEU A 108 12.41 -8.75 -18.75
CA LEU A 108 11.39 -9.79 -18.96
C LEU A 108 11.85 -10.80 -20.02
N ILE A 109 12.59 -10.33 -21.04
CA ILE A 109 13.14 -11.16 -22.11
C ILE A 109 14.28 -12.04 -21.57
N GLU A 110 15.17 -11.50 -20.74
CA GLU A 110 16.22 -12.31 -20.08
C GLU A 110 15.64 -13.40 -19.17
N VAL A 111 14.60 -13.10 -18.37
CA VAL A 111 13.99 -14.10 -17.46
C VAL A 111 13.22 -15.20 -18.20
N VAL A 112 12.75 -14.94 -19.42
CA VAL A 112 12.06 -15.94 -20.26
C VAL A 112 13.04 -16.73 -21.14
N LEU A 113 14.28 -16.28 -21.30
CA LEU A 113 15.31 -16.92 -22.13
C LEU A 113 16.38 -17.68 -21.32
N ASP A 114 16.49 -17.46 -20.01
CA ASP A 114 17.21 -18.32 -19.05
C ASP A 114 16.33 -19.49 -18.54
#